data_AF-F9WA55-F1
#
_entry.id   AF-F9WA55-F1
#
_cell.length_a   1.000
_cell.length_b   1.000
_cell.length_c   1.000
_cell.angle_alpha   90.00
_cell.angle_beta   90.00
_cell.angle_gamma   90.00
#
_symmetry.space_group_name_H-M   'P 1'
#
loop_
_entity.id
_entity.type
_entity.pdbx_description
1 polymer ?
#
loop_
_entity_poly.entity_id
_entity_poly.type
_entity_poly.pdbx_seq_one_letter_code
_entity_poly.pdbx_strand_id
1 'polypeptide(L)'
;MNSDGSEMAVLQDPSSYTRSIRKDSGARWVQGLTPIEPEDGKKLDGPNAGRRRAVYLVNHWLRAPLVFGICHLVIAASIVSGLYRPCVASDSGRRPELLDFPMDESELEKYTAGQAETLMQYAAKVRHVWLVSVPLTLFSLSLSWKIGVSAHNFPSLCGVGVSILSAVATVGQFLVLWTACGVREGGGSVDCNIPFVFYWCHAVMRIGGPLLSVFLCAPVLDNVQNKRLFWKVTLSIPFLCFLAGATYLICNINGKLGASGYRFDVLYWCCCATLLTWTPLLVSCYRQPRFRATYEPKEHRD
;
A
#
# COMPACT_ATOMS: atom_id res chain seq x y z
N MET A 1 -50.22 30.74 23.23
CA MET A 1 -49.25 31.85 23.04
C MET A 1 -47.86 31.29 23.27
N ASN A 2 -46.96 31.65 22.36
CA ASN A 2 -45.61 31.13 22.10
C ASN A 2 -44.54 31.51 23.15
N SER A 3 -43.37 30.88 22.93
CA SER A 3 -41.97 31.32 23.14
C SER A 3 -41.30 30.88 24.44
N ASP A 4 -40.06 30.38 24.44
CA ASP A 4 -39.15 29.95 23.37
C ASP A 4 -38.09 29.05 23.99
N GLY A 5 -37.87 27.88 23.39
CA GLY A 5 -36.71 27.03 23.63
C GLY A 5 -35.56 27.49 22.74
N SER A 6 -34.47 27.91 23.37
CA SER A 6 -33.18 28.09 22.71
C SER A 6 -32.30 26.89 23.11
N GLU A 7 -32.56 25.75 22.47
CA GLU A 7 -31.64 24.62 22.48
C GLU A 7 -30.92 24.62 21.12
N MET A 8 -29.60 24.81 21.16
CA MET A 8 -28.76 24.91 19.97
C MET A 8 -28.93 23.66 19.10
N ALA A 9 -29.43 23.86 17.88
CA ALA A 9 -29.48 22.84 16.85
C ALA A 9 -28.06 22.47 16.43
N VAL A 10 -27.61 21.29 16.86
CA VAL A 10 -26.39 20.66 16.35
C VAL A 10 -26.57 20.43 14.84
N LEU A 11 -25.75 21.12 14.04
CA LEU A 11 -25.61 20.86 12.61
C LEU A 11 -25.20 19.39 12.41
N GLN A 12 -26.13 18.62 11.84
CA GLN A 12 -25.97 17.35 11.14
C GLN A 12 -24.66 16.56 11.37
N ASP A 13 -24.80 15.43 12.06
CA ASP A 13 -23.78 14.38 12.14
C ASP A 13 -23.40 13.88 10.72
N PRO A 14 -22.11 13.86 10.34
CA PRO A 14 -21.62 13.31 9.08
C PRO A 14 -22.06 11.86 8.79
N SER A 15 -22.45 11.11 9.83
CA SER A 15 -23.03 9.76 9.69
C SER A 15 -24.39 9.76 8.97
N SER A 16 -25.11 10.88 8.98
CA SER A 16 -26.42 11.04 8.34
C SER A 16 -26.34 11.32 6.84
N TYR A 17 -25.21 11.82 6.33
CA TYR A 17 -25.03 12.04 4.89
C TYR A 17 -24.97 10.72 4.10
N THR A 18 -24.49 9.65 4.74
CA THR A 18 -24.51 8.31 4.16
C THR A 18 -25.90 7.66 4.13
N ARG A 19 -26.88 8.17 4.90
CA ARG A 19 -28.28 7.69 4.87
C ARG A 19 -29.11 8.32 3.75
N SER A 20 -28.74 9.50 3.25
CA SER A 20 -29.47 10.20 2.18
C SER A 20 -29.04 9.81 0.77
N ILE A 21 -27.95 9.04 0.60
CA ILE A 21 -27.71 8.25 -0.63
C ILE A 21 -28.58 6.97 -0.57
N ARG A 22 -29.85 7.15 -0.20
CA ARG A 22 -30.90 6.14 -0.31
C ARG A 22 -31.46 6.26 -1.72
N LYS A 23 -31.19 5.25 -2.55
CA LYS A 23 -32.22 4.81 -3.49
C LYS A 23 -33.24 4.07 -2.65
N ASP A 24 -34.45 4.60 -2.56
CA ASP A 24 -35.56 3.93 -1.90
C ASP A 24 -35.68 2.50 -2.42
N SER A 25 -35.74 1.56 -1.48
CA SER A 25 -35.89 0.11 -1.70
C SER A 25 -37.24 -0.29 -2.31
N GLY A 26 -38.03 0.69 -2.77
CA GLY A 26 -39.30 0.51 -3.47
C GLY A 26 -39.32 0.95 -4.94
N ALA A 27 -38.24 1.54 -5.48
CA ALA A 27 -38.19 1.97 -6.88
C ALA A 27 -37.91 0.79 -7.84
N ARG A 28 -38.91 -0.09 -8.02
CA ARG A 28 -38.99 -1.05 -9.13
C ARG A 28 -39.30 -0.29 -10.42
N TRP A 29 -38.28 0.04 -11.19
CA TRP A 29 -38.46 0.59 -12.54
C TRP A 29 -37.59 -0.11 -13.59
N VAL A 30 -37.33 -1.42 -13.46
CA VAL A 30 -37.14 -2.31 -14.63
C VAL A 30 -37.52 -3.74 -14.20
N GLN A 31 -38.58 -4.26 -14.80
CA GLN A 31 -39.03 -5.64 -14.65
C GLN A 31 -38.04 -6.54 -15.42
N GLY A 32 -37.29 -7.40 -14.73
CA GLY A 32 -36.39 -8.37 -15.41
C GLY A 32 -35.15 -8.87 -14.65
N LEU A 33 -34.83 -8.38 -13.45
CA LEU A 33 -33.75 -8.95 -12.65
C LEU A 33 -34.32 -9.97 -11.65
N THR A 34 -34.46 -11.21 -12.10
CA THR A 34 -34.43 -12.37 -11.19
C THR A 34 -33.19 -12.27 -10.31
N PRO A 35 -33.26 -12.62 -9.01
CA PRO A 35 -32.04 -12.81 -8.23
C PRO A 35 -31.17 -13.80 -8.98
N ILE A 36 -29.96 -13.38 -9.35
CA ILE A 36 -28.96 -14.31 -9.85
C ILE A 36 -28.62 -15.17 -8.64
N GLU A 37 -29.29 -16.31 -8.52
CA GLU A 37 -28.78 -17.43 -7.75
C GLU A 37 -27.31 -17.59 -8.17
N PRO A 38 -26.36 -17.60 -7.23
CA PRO A 38 -25.00 -17.94 -7.60
C PRO A 38 -25.03 -19.39 -8.13
N GLU A 39 -24.95 -19.56 -9.44
CA GLU A 39 -24.80 -20.86 -10.13
C GLU A 39 -23.45 -21.55 -9.81
N ASP A 40 -22.81 -21.25 -8.68
CA ASP A 40 -21.58 -21.91 -8.23
C ASP A 40 -21.86 -23.07 -7.25
N GLY A 41 -23.11 -23.55 -7.19
CA GLY A 41 -23.54 -24.66 -6.34
C GLY A 41 -23.74 -26.02 -7.04
N LYS A 42 -23.63 -26.11 -8.38
CA LYS A 42 -23.80 -27.40 -9.07
C LYS A 42 -22.51 -28.23 -8.96
N LYS A 43 -22.50 -29.17 -8.02
CA LYS A 43 -21.67 -30.39 -8.09
C LYS A 43 -21.99 -31.11 -9.40
N LEU A 44 -21.13 -30.97 -10.39
CA LEU A 44 -21.13 -31.81 -11.59
C LEU A 44 -19.69 -32.21 -11.89
N ASP A 45 -19.38 -33.41 -11.40
CA ASP A 45 -18.18 -34.20 -11.67
C ASP A 45 -17.99 -34.34 -13.19
N GLY A 46 -16.84 -33.90 -13.69
CA GLY A 46 -16.51 -34.02 -15.11
C GLY A 46 -15.04 -33.67 -15.41
N PRO A 47 -14.44 -34.23 -16.47
CA PRO A 47 -12.98 -34.36 -16.67
C PRO A 47 -12.23 -33.05 -17.05
N ASN A 48 -12.85 -31.88 -16.89
CA ASN A 48 -12.33 -30.59 -17.38
C ASN A 48 -11.76 -29.68 -16.28
N ALA A 49 -11.08 -30.25 -15.29
CA ALA A 49 -10.50 -29.50 -14.18
C ALA A 49 -9.46 -28.44 -14.63
N GLY A 50 -8.68 -28.72 -15.68
CA GLY A 50 -7.67 -27.81 -16.20
C GLY A 50 -8.26 -26.55 -16.86
N ARG A 51 -9.25 -26.72 -17.74
CA ARG A 51 -9.94 -25.60 -18.42
C ARG A 51 -10.76 -24.77 -17.43
N ARG A 52 -11.38 -25.39 -16.42
CA ARG A 52 -12.11 -24.69 -15.35
C ARG A 52 -11.18 -23.86 -14.44
N ARG A 53 -10.00 -24.39 -14.06
CA ARG A 53 -9.00 -23.61 -13.30
C ARG A 53 -8.52 -22.38 -14.07
N ALA A 54 -8.25 -22.52 -15.37
CA ALA A 54 -7.83 -21.41 -16.22
C ALA A 54 -8.91 -20.30 -16.31
N VAL A 55 -10.19 -20.67 -16.48
CA VAL A 55 -11.31 -19.70 -16.51
C VAL A 55 -11.51 -19.03 -15.14
N TYR A 56 -11.40 -19.79 -14.04
CA TYR A 56 -11.49 -19.25 -12.68
C TYR A 56 -10.37 -18.23 -12.39
N LEU A 57 -9.14 -18.53 -12.82
CA LEU A 57 -8.00 -17.62 -12.70
C LEU A 57 -8.20 -16.31 -13.50
N VAL A 58 -8.78 -16.40 -14.70
CA VAL A 58 -9.02 -15.24 -15.56
C VAL A 58 -10.12 -14.33 -15.00
N ASN A 59 -11.14 -14.90 -14.37
CA ASN A 59 -12.32 -14.18 -13.85
C ASN A 59 -12.31 -13.96 -12.33
N HIS A 60 -11.19 -14.24 -11.64
CA HIS A 60 -11.12 -14.08 -10.20
C HIS A 60 -11.33 -12.61 -9.78
N TRP A 61 -12.24 -12.37 -8.83
CA TRP A 61 -12.61 -11.00 -8.45
C TRP A 61 -11.48 -10.22 -7.77
N LEU A 62 -10.52 -10.93 -7.16
CA LEU A 62 -9.26 -10.41 -6.60
C LEU A 62 -8.05 -10.62 -7.54
N ARG A 63 -8.24 -10.82 -8.84
CA ARG A 63 -7.12 -11.05 -9.78
C ARG A 63 -6.08 -9.94 -9.76
N ALA A 64 -6.51 -8.68 -9.84
CA ALA A 64 -5.60 -7.53 -9.83
C ALA A 64 -4.72 -7.48 -8.56
N PRO A 65 -5.29 -7.50 -7.32
CA PRO A 65 -4.46 -7.54 -6.13
C PRO A 65 -3.59 -8.80 -6.04
N LEU A 66 -4.06 -9.97 -6.50
CA LEU A 66 -3.22 -11.17 -6.50
C LEU A 66 -1.98 -11.01 -7.40
N VAL A 67 -2.14 -10.46 -8.61
CA VAL A 67 -1.02 -10.24 -9.54
C VAL A 67 -0.02 -9.26 -8.95
N PHE A 68 -0.47 -8.09 -8.49
CA PHE A 68 0.43 -7.08 -7.91
C PHE A 68 1.10 -7.58 -6.62
N GLY A 69 0.37 -8.32 -5.79
CA GLY A 69 0.91 -8.95 -4.58
C GLY A 69 2.00 -9.96 -4.89
N ILE A 70 1.79 -10.85 -5.88
CA ILE A 70 2.81 -11.81 -6.31
C ILE A 70 4.04 -11.09 -6.86
N CYS A 71 3.84 -10.07 -7.72
CA CYS A 71 4.95 -9.25 -8.22
C CYS A 71 5.75 -8.63 -7.07
N HIS A 72 5.08 -8.07 -6.07
CA HIS A 72 5.75 -7.51 -4.90
C HIS A 72 6.51 -8.57 -4.08
N LEU A 73 5.93 -9.75 -3.84
CA LEU A 73 6.63 -10.83 -3.11
C LEU A 73 7.86 -11.33 -3.87
N VAL A 74 7.81 -11.44 -5.19
CA VAL A 74 8.99 -11.81 -5.99
C VAL A 74 10.10 -10.77 -5.83
N ILE A 75 9.74 -9.49 -5.85
CA ILE A 75 10.69 -8.39 -5.65
C ILE A 75 11.26 -8.42 -4.22
N ALA A 76 10.42 -8.56 -3.20
CA ALA A 76 10.86 -8.70 -1.81
C ALA A 76 11.79 -9.91 -1.61
N ALA A 77 11.48 -11.06 -2.22
CA ALA A 77 12.33 -12.24 -2.20
C ALA A 77 13.68 -12.00 -2.89
N SER A 78 13.68 -11.26 -4.01
CA SER A 78 14.92 -10.91 -4.73
C SER A 78 15.82 -9.99 -3.90
N ILE A 79 15.24 -9.08 -3.10
CA ILE A 79 15.95 -8.21 -2.17
C ILE A 79 16.55 -9.04 -1.03
N VAL A 80 15.75 -9.89 -0.39
CA VAL A 80 16.19 -10.71 0.75
C VAL A 80 17.27 -11.72 0.35
N SER A 81 17.15 -12.32 -0.83
CA SER A 81 18.15 -13.26 -1.37
C SER A 81 19.43 -12.58 -1.86
N GLY A 82 19.47 -11.25 -1.94
CA GLY A 82 20.62 -10.49 -2.43
C GLY A 82 20.85 -10.62 -3.94
N LEU A 83 19.91 -11.22 -4.68
CA LEU A 83 19.89 -11.24 -6.15
C LEU A 83 19.64 -9.85 -6.71
N TYR A 84 18.90 -9.02 -5.96
CA TYR A 84 18.65 -7.65 -6.29
C TYR A 84 19.82 -6.76 -5.82
N ARG A 85 20.73 -6.40 -6.72
CA ARG A 85 21.79 -5.43 -6.47
C ARG A 85 21.50 -4.13 -7.23
N PRO A 86 21.43 -2.96 -6.55
CA PRO A 86 21.44 -1.67 -7.23
C PRO A 86 22.65 -1.55 -8.16
N CYS A 87 22.47 -0.87 -9.30
CA CYS A 87 23.51 -0.69 -10.32
C CYS A 87 24.65 0.23 -9.89
N VAL A 88 24.52 0.93 -8.76
CA VAL A 88 25.59 1.78 -8.23
C VAL A 88 26.62 0.88 -7.59
N ALA A 89 27.80 0.80 -8.21
CA ALA A 89 28.93 0.04 -7.71
C ALA A 89 29.26 0.52 -6.29
N SER A 90 29.22 -0.41 -5.33
CA SER A 90 29.75 -0.18 -3.99
C SER A 90 31.23 -0.54 -4.03
N ASP A 91 32.10 0.46 -4.07
CA ASP A 91 33.57 0.28 -4.00
C ASP A 91 34.05 -0.39 -2.70
N SER A 92 33.15 -0.63 -1.73
CA SER A 92 33.49 -1.09 -0.39
C SER A 92 33.11 -2.54 -0.08
N GLY A 93 32.66 -3.34 -1.06
CA GLY A 93 32.19 -4.71 -0.81
C GLY A 93 30.95 -4.81 0.09
N ARG A 94 30.38 -3.66 0.50
CA ARG A 94 29.12 -3.56 1.24
C ARG A 94 27.96 -3.66 0.26
N ARG A 95 26.85 -4.26 0.71
CA ARG A 95 25.61 -4.34 -0.09
C ARG A 95 25.24 -2.93 -0.57
N PRO A 96 24.85 -2.76 -1.84
CA PRO A 96 24.55 -1.43 -2.35
C PRO A 96 23.32 -0.89 -1.62
N GLU A 97 23.46 0.29 -1.03
CA GLU A 97 22.46 0.89 -0.14
C GLU A 97 21.23 1.30 -0.95
N LEU A 98 20.08 0.77 -0.56
CA LEU A 98 18.80 1.16 -1.14
C LEU A 98 18.44 2.56 -0.64
N LEU A 99 18.14 3.47 -1.58
CA LEU A 99 17.93 4.91 -1.40
C LEU A 99 16.71 5.29 -0.54
N ASP A 100 16.13 4.37 0.22
CA ASP A 100 14.87 4.61 0.91
C ASP A 100 15.08 5.45 2.18
N PHE A 101 16.18 5.25 2.90
CA PHE A 101 16.47 5.96 4.16
C PHE A 101 17.93 6.42 4.22
N PRO A 102 18.26 7.52 3.51
CA PRO A 102 19.60 8.08 3.54
C PRO A 102 19.93 8.59 4.95
N MET A 103 21.16 8.35 5.40
CA MET A 103 21.65 8.85 6.70
C MET A 103 22.08 10.31 6.63
N ASP A 104 22.45 10.77 5.43
CA ASP A 104 22.99 12.10 5.16
C ASP A 104 22.70 12.54 3.71
N GLU A 105 22.90 13.84 3.45
CA GLU A 105 22.67 14.43 2.13
C GLU A 105 23.63 13.90 1.05
N SER A 106 24.85 13.55 1.41
CA SER A 106 25.86 13.04 0.46
C SER A 106 25.48 11.67 -0.13
N GLU A 107 24.70 10.87 0.59
CA GLU A 107 24.14 9.62 0.07
C GLU A 107 23.10 9.90 -1.04
N LEU A 108 22.34 11.01 -0.95
CA LEU A 108 21.36 11.40 -1.96
C LEU A 108 21.99 12.01 -3.22
N GLU A 109 23.11 12.73 -3.10
CA GLU A 109 23.83 13.32 -4.24
C GLU A 109 24.23 12.27 -5.29
N LYS A 110 24.53 11.05 -4.87
CA LYS A 110 24.85 9.94 -5.79
C LYS A 110 23.68 9.59 -6.69
N TYR A 111 22.46 9.95 -6.30
CA TYR A 111 21.21 9.59 -6.96
C TYR A 111 20.46 10.77 -7.56
N THR A 112 20.96 12.00 -7.44
CA THR A 112 20.41 13.16 -8.16
C THR A 112 20.70 13.06 -9.65
N ALA A 113 19.89 13.74 -10.47
CA ALA A 113 20.09 13.75 -11.92
C ALA A 113 21.33 14.57 -12.28
N GLY A 114 22.23 13.99 -13.09
CA GLY A 114 23.35 14.74 -13.67
C GLY A 114 22.87 15.74 -14.72
N GLN A 115 23.60 16.85 -14.91
CA GLN A 115 23.19 17.93 -15.84
C GLN A 115 23.08 17.49 -17.32
N ALA A 116 23.83 16.47 -17.72
CA ALA A 116 23.77 15.88 -19.07
C ALA A 116 23.02 14.55 -19.11
N GLU A 117 22.42 14.13 -17.99
CA GLU A 117 21.75 12.84 -17.87
C GLU A 117 20.34 12.93 -18.47
N THR A 118 20.04 12.05 -19.41
CA THR A 118 18.69 11.97 -20.00
C THR A 118 17.69 11.41 -18.99
N LEU A 119 16.40 11.72 -19.15
CA LEU A 119 15.34 11.21 -18.29
C LEU A 119 15.34 9.67 -18.20
N MET A 120 15.65 8.98 -19.31
CA MET A 120 15.73 7.51 -19.31
C MET A 120 16.93 6.97 -18.53
N GLN A 121 18.11 7.59 -18.65
CA GLN A 121 19.29 7.20 -17.89
C GLN A 121 19.04 7.37 -16.39
N TYR A 122 18.44 8.50 -16.02
CA TYR A 122 18.07 8.77 -14.65
C TYR A 122 16.97 7.83 -14.13
N ALA A 123 15.92 7.57 -14.91
CA ALA A 123 14.88 6.60 -14.54
C ALA A 123 15.48 5.20 -14.32
N ALA A 124 16.48 4.81 -15.12
CA ALA A 124 17.22 3.57 -14.91
C ALA A 124 18.07 3.60 -13.62
N LYS A 125 18.67 4.74 -13.28
CA LYS A 125 19.43 4.96 -12.04
C LYS A 125 18.55 4.77 -10.79
N VAL A 126 17.39 5.40 -10.75
CA VAL A 126 16.45 5.32 -9.63
C VAL A 126 15.42 4.19 -9.76
N ARG A 127 15.56 3.29 -10.76
CA ARG A 127 14.57 2.24 -11.08
C ARG A 127 14.12 1.41 -9.88
N HIS A 128 15.02 1.21 -8.92
CA HIS A 128 14.76 0.39 -7.74
C HIS A 128 13.69 0.96 -6.81
N VAL A 129 13.63 2.29 -6.70
CA VAL A 129 12.59 3.01 -5.95
C VAL A 129 11.21 2.64 -6.50
N TRP A 130 11.06 2.68 -7.83
CA TRP A 130 9.81 2.39 -8.53
C TRP A 130 9.46 0.91 -8.53
N LEU A 131 10.45 0.05 -8.78
CA LEU A 131 10.23 -1.39 -8.87
C LEU A 131 9.67 -1.95 -7.56
N VAL A 132 10.11 -1.44 -6.41
CA VAL A 132 9.56 -1.87 -5.12
C VAL A 132 8.21 -1.21 -4.84
N SER A 133 8.12 0.12 -5.02
CA SER A 133 6.98 0.89 -4.55
C SER A 133 5.75 0.78 -5.45
N VAL A 134 5.90 0.72 -6.77
CA VAL A 134 4.75 0.66 -7.69
C VAL A 134 3.92 -0.62 -7.48
N PRO A 135 4.49 -1.84 -7.47
CA PRO A 135 3.72 -3.05 -7.24
C PRO A 135 3.09 -3.08 -5.84
N LEU A 136 3.82 -2.59 -4.84
CA LEU A 136 3.36 -2.49 -3.46
C LEU A 136 2.12 -1.57 -3.34
N THR A 137 2.19 -0.38 -3.92
CA THR A 137 1.09 0.60 -3.92
C THR A 137 -0.10 0.12 -4.75
N LEU A 138 0.13 -0.50 -5.91
CA LEU A 138 -0.96 -1.06 -6.74
C LEU A 138 -1.63 -2.24 -6.04
N PHE A 139 -0.87 -3.07 -5.33
CA PHE A 139 -1.41 -4.15 -4.51
C PHE A 139 -2.31 -3.58 -3.41
N SER A 140 -1.80 -2.67 -2.58
CA SER A 140 -2.57 -2.09 -1.47
C SER A 140 -3.81 -1.36 -1.96
N LEU A 141 -3.69 -0.53 -3.01
CA LEU A 141 -4.79 0.20 -3.63
C LEU A 141 -5.89 -0.74 -4.10
N SER A 142 -5.52 -1.75 -4.90
CA SER A 142 -6.49 -2.67 -5.51
C SER A 142 -7.14 -3.59 -4.48
N LEU A 143 -6.40 -4.03 -3.46
CA LEU A 143 -6.92 -4.82 -2.36
C LEU A 143 -7.91 -4.01 -1.52
N SER A 144 -7.50 -2.82 -1.06
CA SER A 144 -8.33 -1.90 -0.27
C SER A 144 -9.59 -1.49 -1.01
N TRP A 145 -9.51 -1.20 -2.31
CA TRP A 145 -10.68 -0.91 -3.13
C TRP A 145 -11.63 -2.10 -3.22
N LYS A 146 -11.13 -3.29 -3.59
CA LYS A 146 -11.98 -4.48 -3.77
C LYS A 146 -12.64 -4.91 -2.47
N ILE A 147 -11.90 -4.94 -1.36
CA ILE A 147 -12.43 -5.31 -0.05
C ILE A 147 -13.36 -4.22 0.47
N GLY A 148 -12.94 -2.95 0.41
CA GLY A 148 -13.72 -1.82 0.91
C GLY A 148 -15.07 -1.67 0.22
N VAL A 149 -15.12 -1.78 -1.11
CA VAL A 149 -16.38 -1.73 -1.88
C VAL A 149 -17.24 -2.96 -1.60
N SER A 150 -16.67 -4.17 -1.53
CA SER A 150 -17.45 -5.41 -1.37
C SER A 150 -18.02 -5.59 0.04
N ALA A 151 -17.31 -5.07 1.05
CA ALA A 151 -17.71 -5.13 2.44
C ALA A 151 -18.38 -3.84 2.94
N HIS A 152 -18.47 -2.80 2.12
CA HIS A 152 -18.93 -1.46 2.50
C HIS A 152 -18.22 -0.94 3.77
N ASN A 153 -16.92 -1.21 3.88
CA ASN A 153 -16.12 -0.91 5.07
C ASN A 153 -15.29 0.36 4.86
N PHE A 154 -15.62 1.42 5.61
CA PHE A 154 -14.94 2.72 5.51
C PHE A 154 -13.43 2.64 5.81
N PRO A 155 -12.96 2.00 6.89
CA PRO A 155 -11.52 1.83 7.13
C PRO A 155 -10.76 1.22 5.96
N SER A 156 -11.28 0.16 5.33
CA SER A 156 -10.66 -0.43 4.15
C SER A 156 -10.64 0.52 2.95
N LEU A 157 -11.66 1.37 2.78
CA LEU A 157 -11.67 2.43 1.75
C LEU A 157 -10.66 3.54 2.03
N CYS A 158 -10.39 3.89 3.31
CA CYS A 158 -9.32 4.83 3.64
C CYS A 158 -7.95 4.36 3.14
N GLY A 159 -7.73 3.04 3.07
CA GLY A 159 -6.52 2.46 2.48
C GLY A 159 -6.29 2.88 1.02
N VAL A 160 -7.36 3.12 0.26
CA VAL A 160 -7.28 3.64 -1.11
C VAL A 160 -6.61 5.02 -1.11
N GLY A 161 -7.06 5.93 -0.23
CA GLY A 161 -6.47 7.26 -0.08
C GLY A 161 -5.00 7.21 0.36
N VAL A 162 -4.67 6.35 1.33
CA VAL A 162 -3.28 6.15 1.78
C VAL A 162 -2.39 5.62 0.64
N SER A 163 -2.92 4.70 -0.18
CA SER A 163 -2.20 4.18 -1.34
C SER A 163 -1.97 5.24 -2.41
N ILE A 164 -2.96 6.12 -2.66
CA ILE A 164 -2.79 7.26 -3.59
C ILE A 164 -1.72 8.22 -3.06
N LEU A 165 -1.70 8.53 -1.77
CA LEU A 165 -0.66 9.36 -1.16
C LEU A 165 0.73 8.73 -1.32
N SER A 166 0.85 7.41 -1.20
CA SER A 166 2.10 6.69 -1.48
C SER A 166 2.53 6.80 -2.95
N ALA A 167 1.60 6.72 -3.90
CA ALA A 167 1.90 6.92 -5.32
C ALA A 167 2.39 8.36 -5.59
N VAL A 168 1.70 9.36 -5.04
CA VAL A 168 2.12 10.77 -5.11
C VAL A 168 3.50 10.94 -4.49
N ALA A 169 3.77 10.30 -3.35
CA ALA A 169 5.06 10.37 -2.70
C ALA A 169 6.20 9.77 -3.53
N THR A 170 5.93 8.68 -4.25
CA THR A 170 6.89 8.07 -5.18
C THR A 170 7.24 9.04 -6.31
N VAL A 171 6.23 9.70 -6.90
CA VAL A 171 6.45 10.75 -7.90
C VAL A 171 7.17 11.95 -7.30
N GLY A 172 6.82 12.36 -6.08
CA GLY A 172 7.47 13.45 -5.35
C GLY A 172 8.97 13.22 -5.18
N GLN A 173 9.39 12.03 -4.74
CA GLN A 173 10.82 11.71 -4.59
C GLN A 173 11.59 11.78 -5.92
N PHE A 174 10.96 11.35 -7.01
CA PHE A 174 11.55 11.48 -8.34
C PHE A 174 11.88 12.92 -8.68
N LEU A 175 10.87 13.78 -8.52
CA LEU A 175 10.94 15.18 -8.91
C LEU A 175 11.96 15.88 -8.04
N VAL A 176 11.94 15.64 -6.73
CA VAL A 176 12.92 16.16 -5.79
C VAL A 176 14.34 15.85 -6.24
N LEU A 177 14.66 14.60 -6.53
CA LEU A 177 16.01 14.20 -6.93
C LEU A 177 16.36 14.63 -8.37
N TRP A 178 15.36 14.78 -9.24
CA TRP A 178 15.54 15.26 -10.61
C TRP A 178 15.86 16.75 -10.66
N THR A 179 15.23 17.56 -9.81
CA THR A 179 15.38 19.02 -9.79
C THR A 179 16.38 19.53 -8.75
N ALA A 180 17.05 18.65 -8.01
CA ALA A 180 17.89 19.05 -6.87
C ALA A 180 19.19 19.77 -7.26
N CYS A 181 19.72 19.55 -8.46
CA CYS A 181 20.99 20.11 -8.90
C CYS A 181 20.79 21.08 -10.08
N GLY A 182 21.47 22.23 -10.04
CA GLY A 182 21.40 23.27 -11.07
C GLY A 182 22.75 23.88 -11.39
N VAL A 183 22.84 24.64 -12.49
CA VAL A 183 24.02 25.45 -12.81
C VAL A 183 23.93 26.76 -12.03
N ARG A 184 24.96 27.10 -11.26
CA ARG A 184 25.03 28.39 -10.58
C ARG A 184 25.32 29.51 -11.59
N GLU A 185 24.54 30.58 -11.55
CA GLU A 185 24.81 31.77 -12.35
C GLU A 185 26.15 32.39 -11.91
N GLY A 186 27.18 32.30 -12.75
CA GLY A 186 28.48 32.97 -12.55
C GLY A 186 29.67 32.09 -12.19
N GLY A 187 29.53 30.76 -12.12
CA GLY A 187 30.67 29.87 -11.92
C GLY A 187 30.28 28.43 -12.21
N GLY A 188 30.99 27.75 -13.11
CA GLY A 188 30.66 26.42 -13.63
C GLY A 188 30.68 25.25 -12.63
N SER A 189 30.59 25.52 -11.32
CA SER A 189 30.38 24.49 -10.30
C SER A 189 28.89 24.14 -10.18
N VAL A 190 28.59 22.85 -10.12
CA VAL A 190 27.25 22.33 -9.87
C VAL A 190 26.98 22.38 -8.37
N ASP A 191 26.06 23.24 -7.94
CA ASP A 191 25.58 23.26 -6.56
C ASP A 191 24.26 22.44 -6.51
N CYS A 192 24.21 21.45 -5.61
CA CYS A 192 23.02 20.64 -5.36
C CYS A 192 22.38 21.09 -4.05
N ASN A 193 21.08 21.41 -4.08
CA ASN A 193 20.30 21.70 -2.88
C ASN A 193 19.20 20.64 -2.75
N ILE A 194 19.51 19.55 -2.06
CA ILE A 194 18.62 18.41 -1.90
C ILE A 194 17.75 18.65 -0.66
N PRO A 195 16.42 18.77 -0.77
CA PRO A 195 15.56 18.95 0.40
C PRO A 195 15.42 17.62 1.16
N PHE A 196 16.42 17.31 1.99
CA PHE A 196 16.59 16.04 2.69
C PHE A 196 15.37 15.62 3.50
N VAL A 197 14.83 16.53 4.34
CA VAL A 197 13.66 16.26 5.19
C VAL A 197 12.44 15.90 4.34
N PHE A 198 12.24 16.63 3.23
CA PHE A 198 11.13 16.38 2.32
C PHE A 198 11.27 15.04 1.61
N TYR A 199 12.50 14.67 1.20
CA TYR A 199 12.78 13.33 0.68
C TYR A 199 12.43 12.23 1.69
N TRP A 200 12.85 12.42 2.95
CA TRP A 200 12.56 11.49 4.05
C TRP A 200 11.06 11.33 4.33
N CYS A 201 10.30 12.43 4.36
CA CYS A 201 8.86 12.39 4.52
C CYS A 201 8.19 11.56 3.42
N HIS A 202 8.62 11.74 2.16
CA HIS A 202 8.10 10.93 1.07
C HIS A 202 8.51 9.47 1.16
N ALA A 203 9.71 9.16 1.65
CA ALA A 203 10.14 7.77 1.84
C ALA A 203 9.22 7.05 2.83
N VAL A 204 8.90 7.75 3.93
CA VAL A 204 7.99 7.25 4.95
C VAL A 204 6.61 6.96 4.36
N MET A 205 6.07 7.90 3.58
CA MET A 205 4.76 7.73 2.94
C MET A 205 4.77 6.64 1.86
N ARG A 206 5.85 6.55 1.09
CA ARG A 206 6.01 5.58 0.00
C ARG A 206 6.06 4.15 0.51
N ILE A 207 6.85 3.87 1.54
CA ILE A 207 7.00 2.53 2.10
C ILE A 207 5.93 2.23 3.14
N GLY A 208 5.71 3.13 4.11
CA GLY A 208 4.79 2.92 5.22
C GLY A 208 3.30 2.98 4.82
N GLY A 209 2.95 3.83 3.86
CA GLY A 209 1.57 4.02 3.40
C GLY A 209 0.90 2.73 2.91
N PRO A 210 1.48 2.01 1.94
CA PRO A 210 0.89 0.76 1.45
C PRO A 210 0.77 -0.33 2.52
N LEU A 211 1.74 -0.42 3.44
CA LEU A 211 1.68 -1.37 4.55
C LEU A 211 0.50 -1.06 5.48
N LEU A 212 0.31 0.22 5.82
CA LEU A 212 -0.84 0.69 6.60
C LEU A 212 -2.16 0.43 5.85
N SER A 213 -2.21 0.67 4.54
CA SER A 213 -3.38 0.42 3.70
C SER A 213 -3.82 -1.06 3.73
N VAL A 214 -2.87 -1.99 3.67
CA VAL A 214 -3.17 -3.42 3.78
C VAL A 214 -3.64 -3.79 5.18
N PHE A 215 -3.05 -3.22 6.23
CA PHE A 215 -3.52 -3.39 7.61
C PHE A 215 -4.98 -2.95 7.79
N LEU A 216 -5.41 -1.87 7.12
CA LEU A 216 -6.81 -1.41 7.16
C LEU A 216 -7.81 -2.40 6.54
N CYS A 217 -7.36 -3.40 5.80
CA CYS A 217 -8.20 -4.50 5.29
C CYS A 217 -8.38 -5.64 6.30
N ALA A 218 -7.53 -5.70 7.33
CA ALA A 218 -7.50 -6.79 8.29
C ALA A 218 -8.84 -7.04 9.01
N PRO A 219 -9.60 -6.03 9.47
CA PRO A 219 -10.87 -6.26 10.15
C PRO A 219 -11.90 -6.99 9.28
N VAL A 220 -11.93 -6.69 7.98
CA VAL A 220 -12.85 -7.34 7.05
C VAL A 220 -12.43 -8.78 6.81
N LEU A 221 -11.13 -9.04 6.62
CA LEU A 221 -10.60 -10.39 6.43
C LEU A 221 -10.86 -11.29 7.64
N ASP A 222 -10.68 -10.76 8.85
CA ASP A 222 -11.00 -11.44 10.10
C ASP A 222 -12.48 -11.83 10.16
N ASN A 223 -13.39 -10.91 9.87
CA ASN A 223 -14.83 -11.17 9.88
C ASN A 223 -15.26 -12.20 8.82
N VAL A 224 -14.80 -12.04 7.58
CA VAL A 224 -15.19 -12.90 6.45
C VAL A 224 -14.71 -14.34 6.62
N GLN A 225 -13.56 -14.53 7.28
CA GLN A 225 -12.95 -15.85 7.46
C GLN A 225 -13.20 -16.43 8.85
N ASN A 226 -14.05 -15.77 9.65
CA ASN A 226 -14.32 -16.11 11.04
C ASN A 226 -13.02 -16.32 11.85
N LYS A 227 -12.04 -15.44 11.62
CA LYS A 227 -10.79 -15.36 12.37
C LYS A 227 -10.87 -14.13 13.26
N ARG A 228 -10.67 -14.27 14.57
CA ARG A 228 -10.98 -13.19 15.51
C ARG A 228 -10.02 -11.99 15.41
N LEU A 229 -8.71 -12.26 15.41
CA LEU A 229 -7.63 -11.26 15.43
C LEU A 229 -6.45 -11.65 14.53
N PHE A 230 -6.57 -12.72 13.77
CA PHE A 230 -5.43 -13.31 13.06
C PHE A 230 -4.88 -12.33 12.03
N TRP A 231 -5.73 -11.80 11.15
CA TRP A 231 -5.29 -10.88 10.11
C TRP A 231 -4.87 -9.54 10.67
N LYS A 232 -5.52 -9.05 11.73
CA LYS A 232 -5.07 -7.81 12.41
C LYS A 232 -3.64 -7.92 12.94
N VAL A 233 -3.30 -9.05 13.56
CA VAL A 233 -1.94 -9.28 14.07
C VAL A 233 -0.97 -9.52 12.92
N THR A 234 -1.30 -10.40 11.98
CA THR A 234 -0.39 -10.75 10.88
C THR A 234 -0.09 -9.57 9.97
N LEU A 235 -1.09 -8.75 9.62
CA LEU A 235 -0.91 -7.61 8.72
C LEU A 235 -0.32 -6.37 9.38
N SER A 236 -0.29 -6.30 10.72
CA SER A 236 0.38 -5.19 11.43
C SER A 236 1.89 -5.39 11.49
N ILE A 237 2.40 -6.63 11.45
CA ILE A 237 3.83 -6.94 11.60
C ILE A 237 4.71 -6.14 10.62
N PRO A 238 4.48 -6.12 9.29
CA PRO A 238 5.33 -5.35 8.38
C PRO A 238 5.35 -3.86 8.70
N PHE A 239 4.20 -3.29 9.06
CA PHE A 239 4.09 -1.88 9.41
C PHE A 239 4.78 -1.56 10.75
N LEU A 240 4.70 -2.46 11.72
CA LEU A 240 5.43 -2.33 13.00
C LEU A 240 6.95 -2.46 12.81
N CYS A 241 7.41 -3.40 11.97
CA CYS A 241 8.82 -3.52 11.60
C CYS A 241 9.34 -2.23 10.94
N PHE A 242 8.54 -1.64 10.06
CA PHE A 242 8.82 -0.36 9.44
C PHE A 242 8.94 0.77 10.48
N LEU A 243 7.95 0.91 11.37
CA LEU A 243 7.96 1.97 12.40
C LEU A 243 9.16 1.82 13.35
N ALA A 244 9.44 0.60 13.80
CA ALA A 244 10.58 0.31 14.66
C ALA A 244 11.91 0.66 13.96
N GLY A 245 12.04 0.27 12.69
CA GLY A 245 13.22 0.56 11.87
C GLY A 245 13.44 2.04 11.62
N ALA A 246 12.40 2.77 11.19
CA ALA A 246 12.48 4.21 10.97
C ALA A 246 12.80 4.97 12.27
N THR A 247 12.19 4.58 13.39
CA THR A 247 12.48 5.16 14.71
C THR A 247 13.91 4.90 15.14
N TYR A 248 14.40 3.67 14.93
CA TYR A 248 15.79 3.31 15.21
C TYR A 248 16.77 4.17 14.41
N LEU A 249 16.53 4.37 13.11
CA LEU A 249 17.36 5.25 12.26
C LEU A 249 17.37 6.69 12.76
N ILE A 250 16.21 7.27 13.09
CA ILE A 250 16.10 8.64 13.62
C ILE A 250 16.88 8.77 14.95
N CYS A 251 16.75 7.80 15.85
CA CYS A 251 17.48 7.83 17.12
C CYS A 251 19.00 7.68 16.91
N ASN A 252 19.42 6.93 15.89
CA ASN A 252 20.83 6.77 15.53
C ASN A 252 21.43 8.06 14.94
N ILE A 253 20.72 8.70 13.99
CA ILE A 253 21.11 10.01 13.42
C ILE A 253 21.27 11.07 14.52
N ASN A 254 20.38 11.08 15.51
CA ASN A 254 20.44 12.01 16.63
C ASN A 254 21.49 11.67 17.70
N GLY A 255 22.35 10.66 17.47
CA GLY A 255 23.42 10.26 18.39
C GLY A 255 22.93 9.65 19.71
N LYS A 256 21.63 9.34 19.84
CA LYS A 256 21.05 8.81 21.10
C LYS A 256 21.36 7.34 21.36
N LEU A 257 21.75 6.59 20.32
CA LEU A 257 21.98 5.13 20.39
C LEU A 257 23.47 4.74 20.53
N GLY A 258 24.37 5.70 20.74
CA GLY A 258 25.81 5.45 20.75
C GLY A 258 26.33 5.00 19.37
N ALA A 259 27.64 4.87 19.21
CA ALA A 259 28.28 4.42 17.98
C ALA A 259 28.09 2.90 17.76
N SER A 260 26.84 2.46 17.68
CA SER A 260 26.48 1.12 17.20
C SER A 260 26.84 1.05 15.72
N GLY A 261 27.94 0.36 15.38
CA GLY A 261 28.36 0.11 14.01
C GLY A 261 27.38 -0.73 13.16
N TYR A 262 26.21 -1.09 13.71
CA TYR A 262 25.15 -1.78 13.00
C TYR A 262 24.20 -0.78 12.32
N ARG A 263 24.24 -0.72 10.98
CA ARG A 263 23.20 -0.07 10.17
C ARG A 263 21.98 -1.00 10.07
N PHE A 264 20.83 -0.55 10.57
CA PHE A 264 19.58 -1.31 10.47
C PHE A 264 18.96 -1.07 9.08
N ASP A 265 18.94 -2.10 8.24
CA ASP A 265 18.31 -2.06 6.91
C ASP A 265 16.80 -2.22 7.04
N VAL A 266 16.09 -1.09 7.13
CA VAL A 266 14.63 -1.03 7.29
C VAL A 266 13.93 -1.79 6.16
N LEU A 267 14.38 -1.62 4.91
CA LEU A 267 13.72 -2.23 3.78
C LEU A 267 13.87 -3.74 3.80
N TYR A 268 15.07 -4.26 4.09
CA TYR A 268 15.32 -5.70 4.19
C TYR A 268 14.40 -6.35 5.22
N TRP A 269 14.32 -5.80 6.44
CA TRP A 269 13.47 -6.35 7.49
C TRP A 269 11.98 -6.23 7.17
N CYS A 270 11.56 -5.13 6.53
CA CYS A 270 10.20 -4.98 6.03
C CYS A 270 9.87 -6.01 4.95
N CYS A 271 10.80 -6.29 4.03
CA CYS A 271 10.64 -7.32 3.01
C CYS A 271 10.52 -8.72 3.63
N CYS A 272 11.35 -9.05 4.61
CA CYS A 272 11.24 -10.31 5.38
C CYS A 272 9.86 -10.45 6.04
N ALA A 273 9.42 -9.41 6.77
CA ALA A 273 8.12 -9.39 7.41
C ALA A 273 6.98 -9.54 6.39
N THR A 274 7.07 -8.84 5.26
CA THR A 274 6.09 -8.90 4.18
C THR A 274 6.03 -10.29 3.56
N LEU A 275 7.17 -10.93 3.28
CA LEU A 275 7.21 -12.31 2.78
C LEU A 275 6.52 -13.29 3.72
N LEU A 276 6.79 -13.20 5.03
CA LEU A 276 6.20 -14.09 6.03
C LEU A 276 4.69 -13.89 6.18
N THR A 277 4.21 -12.66 6.10
CA THR A 277 2.83 -12.29 6.46
C THR A 277 1.90 -12.17 5.27
N TRP A 278 2.42 -11.75 4.10
CA TRP A 278 1.61 -11.56 2.91
C TRP A 278 1.55 -12.81 2.02
N THR A 279 2.49 -13.75 2.14
CA THR A 279 2.34 -15.06 1.51
C THR A 279 1.04 -15.76 1.93
N PRO A 280 0.74 -15.94 3.23
CA PRO A 280 -0.53 -16.51 3.64
C PRO A 280 -1.72 -15.62 3.27
N LEU A 281 -1.57 -14.29 3.25
CA LEU A 281 -2.60 -13.37 2.76
C LEU A 281 -2.97 -13.66 1.31
N LEU A 282 -2.01 -13.78 0.40
CA LEU A 282 -2.28 -14.04 -1.01
C LEU A 282 -2.91 -15.42 -1.23
N VAL A 283 -2.44 -16.45 -0.50
CA VAL A 283 -3.06 -17.78 -0.53
C VAL A 283 -4.51 -17.69 -0.05
N SER A 284 -4.77 -16.91 1.00
CA SER A 284 -6.11 -16.68 1.52
C SER A 284 -6.99 -15.94 0.52
N CYS A 285 -6.52 -14.85 -0.07
CA CYS A 285 -7.20 -14.10 -1.12
C CYS A 285 -7.48 -14.94 -2.37
N TYR A 286 -6.59 -15.85 -2.74
CA TYR A 286 -6.78 -16.76 -3.88
C TYR A 286 -7.88 -17.80 -3.61
N ARG A 287 -8.04 -18.23 -2.35
CA ARG A 287 -9.07 -19.18 -1.94
C ARG A 287 -10.41 -18.50 -1.63
N GLN A 288 -10.44 -17.17 -1.57
CA GLN A 288 -11.59 -16.41 -1.08
C GLN A 288 -12.70 -16.33 -2.15
N PRO A 289 -13.87 -16.96 -1.92
CA PRO A 289 -15.01 -16.76 -2.81
C PRO A 289 -15.46 -15.30 -2.78
N ARG A 290 -16.04 -14.84 -3.89
CA ARG A 290 -16.59 -13.49 -3.97
C ARG A 290 -17.71 -13.37 -2.93
N PHE A 291 -17.56 -12.41 -2.02
CA PHE A 291 -18.59 -12.09 -1.05
C PHE A 291 -19.11 -10.68 -1.30
N ARG A 292 -20.38 -10.45 -0.95
CA ARG A 292 -20.99 -9.13 -0.83
C ARG A 292 -21.58 -9.07 0.56
N ALA A 293 -21.26 -8.03 1.32
CA ALA A 293 -21.94 -7.81 2.58
C ALA A 293 -23.42 -7.48 2.30
N THR A 294 -24.31 -8.44 2.54
CA THR A 294 -25.75 -8.19 2.64
C THR A 294 -26.02 -7.67 4.05
N TYR A 295 -26.38 -6.39 4.15
CA TYR A 295 -26.86 -5.82 5.40
C TYR A 295 -28.24 -6.41 5.70
N GLU A 296 -28.31 -7.28 6.71
CA GLU A 296 -29.61 -7.57 7.32
C GLU A 296 -30.03 -6.31 8.10
N PRO A 297 -31.20 -5.70 7.77
CA PRO A 297 -31.71 -4.59 8.54
C PRO A 297 -31.96 -5.09 9.96
N LYS A 298 -31.21 -4.54 10.92
CA LYS A 298 -31.44 -4.81 12.33
C LYS A 298 -32.77 -4.16 12.68
N GLU A 299 -33.81 -4.95 12.94
CA GLU A 299 -35.07 -4.43 13.43
C GLU A 299 -34.81 -3.63 14.71
N HIS A 300 -35.14 -2.33 14.69
CA HIS A 300 -35.28 -1.58 15.91
C HIS A 300 -36.50 -2.14 16.63
N ARG A 301 -36.26 -2.83 17.76
CA ARG A 301 -37.31 -3.06 18.74
C ARG A 301 -37.54 -1.73 19.43
N ASP A 302 -38.72 -1.16 19.21
CA ASP A 302 -39.29 -0.05 19.98
C ASP A 302 -39.43 -0.43 21.46
#